data_AF-S9UY80-F1
#
_entry.id   AF-S9UY80-F1
#
_cell.length_a   1.000
_cell.length_b   1.000
_cell.length_c   1.000
_cell.angle_alpha   90.00
_cell.angle_beta   90.00
_cell.angle_gamma   90.00
#
_symmetry.space_group_name_H-M   'P 1'
#
loop_
_entity.id
_entity.type
_entity.pdbx_description
1 polymer ?
#
loop_
_entity_poly.entity_id
_entity_poly.type
_entity_poly.pdbx_seq_one_letter_code
_entity_poly.pdbx_strand_id
1 'polypeptide(L)'
;MLVVPRREKRLFLFCSFTHTHTSHISARVLFRYHDSLFFSSFALSLSLSMFSVDKGCKAPPLEDLLFIHFPPRSSLAPRSHPHSFPKATVTLYIHSLTLFFPSFCLFFNPCRLHFHPLFLDFHLRVAPLSSPHPPPSTSPSMQSILLLGDSLTEQGFRSNWASRLAEHYVRRAHIINSGLSGYNSRWVLDILRDPARKSYLIPPHLPAPPLFVTLLLGSNDMCTNEWQPVPIDEYQRNMAAIIQLVRDEVRPQGGIFVMTPPPVDELAWGAARRPDRTLADVRRYRAALLEVVAAAQADAAQATPGNEVVLVDLHTAVLRFGDAGATDGATAEVTYDKHAPWTRLLVDGLHFNDAGGALMVATLLDAVRKSPQADRIVADKVPMPFPLWQEMFGLAPY
;
A
#
# COMPACT_ATOMS: atom_id res chain seq x y z
N MET A 1 -54.64 18.12 -0.57
CA MET A 1 -54.11 19.27 0.18
C MET A 1 -53.79 18.80 1.59
N LEU A 2 -52.51 18.57 1.88
CA LEU A 2 -51.99 18.27 3.23
C LEU A 2 -50.58 18.86 3.26
N VAL A 3 -50.46 20.02 3.90
CA VAL A 3 -49.24 20.82 3.98
C VAL A 3 -48.39 20.26 5.11
N VAL A 4 -47.24 19.68 4.80
CA VAL A 4 -46.22 19.29 5.78
C VAL A 4 -45.33 20.51 6.06
N PRO A 5 -45.13 20.94 7.33
CA PRO A 5 -44.35 22.13 7.62
C PRO A 5 -42.85 21.87 7.39
N ARG A 6 -42.20 22.74 6.61
CA ARG A 6 -40.74 22.77 6.42
C ARG A 6 -40.06 23.11 7.76
N ARG A 7 -39.23 22.21 8.31
CA ARG A 7 -38.39 22.52 9.48
C ARG A 7 -37.11 23.23 9.04
N GLU A 8 -36.98 24.50 9.38
CA GLU A 8 -35.72 25.26 9.32
C GLU A 8 -34.73 24.74 10.37
N LYS A 9 -33.44 24.64 10.01
CA LYS A 9 -32.35 24.36 10.97
C LYS A 9 -31.69 25.69 11.32
N ARG A 10 -31.74 26.08 12.60
CA ARG A 10 -31.15 27.31 13.14
C ARG A 10 -29.97 26.98 14.04
N LEU A 11 -28.85 27.68 13.85
CA LEU A 11 -27.70 27.67 14.76
C LEU A 11 -27.82 28.90 15.68
N PHE A 12 -27.64 28.72 17.00
CA PHE A 12 -27.69 29.82 17.97
C PHE A 12 -26.28 30.09 18.49
N LEU A 13 -25.79 31.33 18.35
CA LEU A 13 -24.57 31.79 19.01
C LEU A 13 -24.96 32.57 20.27
N PHE A 14 -24.39 32.19 21.42
CA PHE A 14 -24.46 32.96 22.65
C PHE A 14 -23.06 33.47 22.99
N CYS A 15 -22.89 34.79 23.07
CA CYS A 15 -21.67 35.42 23.57
C CYS A 15 -21.97 36.07 24.92
N SER A 16 -21.24 35.72 25.97
CA SER A 16 -21.23 36.48 27.23
C SER A 16 -19.87 37.13 27.43
N PHE A 17 -19.88 38.38 27.88
CA PHE A 17 -18.68 39.16 28.16
C PHE A 17 -18.51 39.30 29.66
N THR A 18 -17.32 38.96 30.18
CA THR A 18 -16.97 39.25 31.59
C THR A 18 -15.74 40.14 31.62
N HIS A 19 -15.86 41.26 32.33
CA HIS A 19 -14.80 42.26 32.45
C HIS A 19 -13.83 41.82 33.56
N THR A 20 -12.60 41.45 33.23
CA THR A 20 -11.52 41.33 34.21
C THR A 20 -10.33 42.17 33.76
N HIS A 21 -9.60 42.74 34.72
CA HIS A 21 -8.64 43.84 34.56
C HIS A 21 -7.33 43.50 33.81
N THR A 22 -7.34 42.46 32.97
CA THR A 22 -6.24 42.08 32.09
C THR A 22 -6.80 41.72 30.72
N SER A 23 -6.24 42.32 29.67
CA SER A 23 -6.70 42.34 28.29
C SER A 23 -6.79 40.95 27.63
N HIS A 24 -7.81 40.16 27.99
CA HIS A 24 -8.15 38.91 27.32
C HIS A 24 -9.67 38.82 27.12
N ILE A 25 -10.12 38.86 25.86
CA ILE A 25 -11.50 38.55 25.51
C ILE A 25 -11.57 37.04 25.24
N SER A 26 -12.24 36.28 26.11
CA SER A 26 -12.55 34.88 25.83
C SER A 26 -13.96 34.77 25.25
N ALA A 27 -14.10 34.30 24.01
CA ALA A 27 -15.39 33.92 23.45
C ALA A 27 -15.60 32.41 23.63
N ARG A 28 -16.71 32.01 24.25
CA ARG A 28 -17.14 30.60 24.30
C ARG A 28 -18.19 30.38 23.22
N VAL A 29 -17.92 29.47 22.28
CA VAL A 29 -18.90 29.08 21.25
C VAL A 29 -19.62 27.82 21.72
N LEU A 30 -20.94 27.92 21.90
CA LEU A 30 -21.78 26.78 22.29
C LEU A 30 -22.37 26.14 21.04
N PHE A 31 -22.09 24.86 20.80
CA PHE A 31 -22.74 24.10 19.73
C PHE A 31 -23.86 23.24 20.31
N ARG A 32 -25.09 23.40 19.80
CA ARG A 32 -26.22 22.53 20.13
C ARG A 32 -26.63 21.75 18.89
N TYR A 33 -26.41 20.44 18.91
CA TYR A 33 -26.88 19.53 17.86
C TYR A 33 -27.63 18.39 18.53
N HIS A 34 -28.96 18.33 18.30
CA HIS A 34 -29.87 17.32 18.84
C HIS A 34 -29.65 16.96 20.33
N ASP A 35 -30.33 17.69 21.22
CA ASP A 35 -30.53 17.41 22.65
C ASP A 35 -29.32 17.05 23.54
N SER A 36 -28.08 17.20 23.06
CA SER A 36 -26.86 16.96 23.84
C SER A 36 -25.94 18.19 23.83
N LEU A 37 -25.46 18.61 25.01
CA LEU A 37 -24.53 19.74 25.21
C LEU A 37 -23.09 19.24 25.25
N PHE A 38 -22.18 19.85 24.48
CA PHE A 38 -20.73 19.61 24.57
C PHE A 38 -19.98 20.93 24.79
N PHE A 39 -18.97 20.90 25.68
CA PHE A 39 -18.08 22.03 25.96
C PHE A 39 -16.72 21.80 25.31
N SER A 40 -16.23 22.79 24.57
CA SER A 40 -14.80 22.91 24.25
C SER A 40 -14.39 24.37 24.46
N SER A 41 -13.26 24.59 25.12
CA SER A 41 -12.72 25.92 25.39
C SER A 41 -11.58 26.20 24.42
N PHE A 42 -11.62 27.33 23.71
CA PHE A 42 -10.51 27.83 22.91
C PHE A 42 -10.10 29.21 23.42
N ALA A 43 -8.80 29.46 23.54
CA ALA A 43 -8.26 30.77 23.85
C ALA A 43 -7.81 31.44 22.55
N LEU A 44 -8.40 32.60 22.22
CA LEU A 44 -7.92 33.48 21.16
C LEU A 44 -7.18 34.64 21.85
N SER A 45 -5.89 34.83 21.55
CA SER A 45 -5.14 36.00 22.02
C SER A 45 -5.22 37.10 20.96
N LEU A 46 -5.90 38.19 21.27
CA LEU A 46 -5.93 39.41 20.47
C LEU A 46 -5.23 40.50 21.26
N SER A 47 -4.05 40.92 20.79
CA SER A 47 -3.37 42.10 21.35
C SER A 47 -3.96 43.34 20.72
N LEU A 48 -4.69 44.13 21.51
CA LEU A 48 -5.18 45.46 21.13
C LEU A 48 -4.43 46.49 21.98
N SER A 49 -3.56 47.28 21.34
CA SER A 49 -2.99 48.48 21.94
C SER A 49 -4.03 49.60 21.92
N MET A 50 -4.60 49.93 23.08
CA MET A 50 -5.51 51.06 23.25
C MET A 50 -4.75 52.34 23.59
N PHE A 51 -5.10 53.45 22.92
CA PHE A 51 -4.87 54.79 23.46
C PHE A 51 -5.93 55.09 24.53
N SER A 52 -5.47 55.64 25.65
CA SER A 52 -6.26 56.00 26.83
C SER A 52 -7.16 57.21 26.56
N VAL A 53 -8.45 57.10 26.88
CA VAL A 53 -9.30 58.25 27.25
C VAL A 53 -10.25 57.85 28.39
N ASP A 54 -10.52 58.85 29.21
CA ASP A 54 -10.80 58.83 30.63
C ASP A 54 -12.19 58.33 31.09
N LYS A 55 -12.28 58.20 32.41
CA LYS A 55 -13.33 57.62 33.25
C LYS A 55 -14.75 58.15 33.00
N GLY A 56 -15.69 57.20 33.02
CA GLY A 56 -17.04 57.41 33.53
C GLY A 56 -18.15 57.26 32.50
N CYS A 57 -18.69 56.04 32.39
CA CYS A 57 -20.11 55.79 32.07
C CYS A 57 -20.41 54.29 32.26
N LYS A 58 -21.41 53.96 33.08
CA LYS A 58 -21.98 52.61 33.17
C LYS A 58 -22.86 52.38 31.93
N ALA A 59 -22.60 51.31 31.15
CA ALA A 59 -23.45 50.90 30.04
C ALA A 59 -24.35 49.69 30.42
N PRO A 60 -25.60 49.62 29.95
CA PRO A 60 -26.50 48.48 30.16
C PRO A 60 -26.18 47.32 29.19
N PRO A 61 -26.66 46.09 29.44
CA PRO A 61 -26.38 44.95 28.56
C PRO A 61 -27.18 45.07 27.25
N LEU A 62 -26.48 45.04 26.12
CA LEU A 62 -27.06 44.79 24.79
C LEU A 62 -27.05 43.28 24.54
N GLU A 63 -28.24 42.68 24.43
CA GLU A 63 -28.43 41.34 23.86
C GLU A 63 -28.75 41.49 22.37
N ASP A 64 -27.79 41.22 21.49
CA ASP A 64 -28.03 41.09 20.05
C ASP A 64 -27.80 39.64 19.61
N LEU A 65 -28.84 39.00 19.07
CA LEU A 65 -28.83 37.65 18.51
C LEU A 65 -28.49 37.68 17.01
N LEU A 66 -27.39 37.04 16.61
CA LEU A 66 -27.03 36.87 15.19
C LEU A 66 -27.64 35.58 14.62
N PHE A 67 -28.40 35.67 13.53
CA PHE A 67 -28.99 34.51 12.83
C PHE A 67 -28.27 34.23 11.51
N ILE A 68 -27.91 32.97 11.25
CA ILE A 68 -27.36 32.51 9.96
C ILE A 68 -28.32 31.48 9.35
N HIS A 69 -28.78 31.74 8.11
CA HIS A 69 -29.67 30.86 7.35
C HIS A 69 -28.90 30.01 6.31
N PHE A 70 -29.31 28.75 6.13
CA PHE A 70 -28.80 27.85 5.09
C PHE A 70 -29.91 27.44 4.09
N PRO A 71 -29.64 27.33 2.78
CA PRO A 71 -30.62 26.88 1.80
C PRO A 71 -30.81 25.34 1.82
N PRO A 72 -31.99 24.82 1.40
CA PRO A 72 -32.30 23.38 1.46
C PRO A 72 -31.62 22.59 0.32
N ARG A 73 -31.11 21.38 0.64
CA ARG A 73 -30.57 20.42 -0.35
C ARG A 73 -31.70 19.79 -1.18
N SER A 74 -31.47 19.65 -2.49
CA SER A 74 -32.30 18.88 -3.43
C SER A 74 -32.08 17.37 -3.26
N SER A 75 -33.11 16.62 -3.66
CA SER A 75 -33.40 15.21 -3.41
C SER A 75 -32.32 14.19 -3.81
N LEU A 76 -31.99 13.26 -2.91
CA LEU A 76 -31.48 11.93 -3.23
C LEU A 76 -32.23 10.88 -2.38
N ALA A 77 -32.67 9.81 -3.04
CA ALA A 77 -33.60 8.79 -2.59
C ALA A 77 -33.08 7.93 -1.41
N PRO A 78 -33.96 7.24 -0.65
CA PRO A 78 -33.56 6.53 0.57
C PRO A 78 -32.96 5.16 0.23
N ARG A 79 -31.81 4.82 0.82
CA ARG A 79 -31.38 3.43 1.00
C ARG A 79 -31.25 3.12 2.48
N SER A 80 -31.83 1.99 2.83
CA SER A 80 -31.92 1.35 4.13
C SER A 80 -30.58 0.77 4.58
N HIS A 81 -30.12 1.14 5.79
CA HIS A 81 -29.53 0.31 6.86
C HIS A 81 -28.58 1.15 7.75
N PRO A 82 -28.43 0.81 9.05
CA PRO A 82 -27.91 1.74 10.05
C PRO A 82 -26.46 1.41 10.44
N HIS A 83 -25.49 2.22 10.02
CA HIS A 83 -24.16 2.23 10.65
C HIS A 83 -23.54 3.63 10.66
N SER A 84 -23.21 4.10 11.88
CA SER A 84 -22.19 5.10 12.27
C SER A 84 -21.75 6.15 11.23
N PHE A 85 -22.19 7.40 11.40
CA PHE A 85 -21.59 8.55 10.74
C PHE A 85 -20.22 8.90 11.35
N PRO A 86 -19.19 9.24 10.55
CA PRO A 86 -17.94 9.77 11.08
C PRO A 86 -18.16 11.17 11.67
N LYS A 87 -17.56 11.42 12.84
CA LYS A 87 -17.50 12.73 13.49
C LYS A 87 -16.79 13.72 12.55
N ALA A 88 -17.50 14.70 12.02
CA ALA A 88 -16.89 15.80 11.28
C ALA A 88 -16.41 16.87 12.27
N THR A 89 -15.10 16.92 12.51
CA THR A 89 -14.45 18.04 13.20
C THR A 89 -14.19 19.13 12.16
N VAL A 90 -14.82 20.30 12.31
CA VAL A 90 -14.57 21.47 11.45
C VAL A 90 -13.58 22.37 12.19
N THR A 91 -12.33 22.40 11.73
CA THR A 91 -11.29 23.32 12.24
C THR A 91 -11.20 24.52 11.32
N LEU A 92 -11.51 25.72 11.84
CA LEU A 92 -11.39 26.99 11.11
C LEU A 92 -10.00 27.58 11.32
N TYR A 93 -9.22 27.75 10.24
CA TYR A 93 -7.98 28.52 10.23
C TYR A 93 -8.25 29.90 9.64
N ILE A 94 -8.04 30.96 10.44
CA ILE A 94 -8.11 32.35 9.95
C ILE A 94 -6.70 32.72 9.49
N HIS A 95 -6.50 32.86 8.17
CA HIS A 95 -5.17 33.09 7.59
C HIS A 95 -4.75 34.57 7.54
N SER A 96 -5.67 35.53 7.65
CA SER A 96 -5.37 36.95 7.93
C SER A 96 -6.65 37.72 8.31
N LEU A 97 -6.50 38.75 9.15
CA LEU A 97 -7.58 39.66 9.54
C LEU A 97 -7.12 41.10 9.24
N THR A 98 -7.75 41.77 8.29
CA THR A 98 -7.45 43.17 7.95
C THR A 98 -8.61 44.06 8.40
N LEU A 99 -8.36 44.97 9.35
CA LEU A 99 -9.35 45.92 9.85
C LEU A 99 -9.11 47.30 9.24
N PHE A 100 -10.14 47.89 8.61
CA PHE A 100 -10.13 49.27 8.13
C PHE A 100 -10.82 50.17 9.16
N PHE A 101 -10.17 51.28 9.55
CA PHE A 101 -10.77 52.32 10.38
C PHE A 101 -10.90 53.61 9.56
N PRO A 102 -12.11 54.15 9.34
CA PRO A 102 -12.26 55.50 8.80
C PRO A 102 -12.11 56.55 9.92
N SER A 103 -11.43 57.64 9.62
CA SER A 103 -11.12 58.77 10.51
C SER A 103 -12.37 59.41 11.14
N PHE A 104 -12.35 59.65 12.45
CA PHE A 104 -13.41 60.35 13.19
C PHE A 104 -13.25 61.88 13.12
N CYS A 105 -14.34 62.59 12.82
CA CYS A 105 -14.52 64.01 13.17
C CYS A 105 -15.55 64.12 14.31
N LEU A 106 -15.14 64.70 15.44
CA LEU A 106 -15.99 64.94 16.61
C LEU A 106 -16.57 66.37 16.57
N PHE A 107 -17.90 66.50 16.70
CA PHE A 107 -18.58 67.73 17.10
C PHE A 107 -19.50 67.43 18.28
N PHE A 108 -19.44 68.25 19.33
CA PHE A 108 -20.17 68.06 20.58
C PHE A 108 -21.44 68.93 20.66
N ASN A 109 -22.55 68.22 20.97
CA ASN A 109 -23.76 68.60 21.72
C ASN A 109 -24.91 69.43 21.07
N PRO A 110 -26.18 69.29 21.55
CA PRO A 110 -26.74 68.27 22.47
C PRO A 110 -28.14 67.76 22.00
N CYS A 111 -28.28 66.56 21.45
CA CYS A 111 -29.57 65.85 21.36
C CYS A 111 -29.34 64.41 20.88
N ARG A 112 -29.96 63.44 21.57
CA ARG A 112 -30.15 62.02 21.20
C ARG A 112 -29.20 61.44 20.15
N LEU A 113 -28.20 60.68 20.59
CA LEU A 113 -27.45 59.76 19.74
C LEU A 113 -28.40 58.67 19.21
N HIS A 114 -28.84 58.81 17.97
CA HIS A 114 -29.40 57.72 17.19
C HIS A 114 -28.25 56.88 16.66
N PHE A 115 -28.00 55.72 17.26
CA PHE A 115 -27.17 54.69 16.63
C PHE A 115 -28.01 54.01 15.56
N HIS A 116 -27.69 54.26 14.29
CA HIS A 116 -28.12 53.34 13.24
C HIS A 116 -27.33 52.04 13.42
N PRO A 117 -27.98 50.88 13.57
CA PRO A 117 -27.25 49.62 13.49
C PRO A 117 -26.67 49.54 12.08
N LEU A 118 -25.36 49.69 11.98
CA LEU A 118 -24.60 49.29 10.81
C LEU A 118 -24.65 47.76 10.79
N PHE A 119 -25.60 47.21 10.05
CA PHE A 119 -25.59 45.80 9.70
C PHE A 119 -24.35 45.56 8.83
N LEU A 120 -23.29 45.01 9.41
CA LEU A 120 -22.22 44.41 8.63
C LEU A 120 -22.77 43.09 8.07
N ASP A 121 -23.17 43.11 6.81
CA ASP A 121 -23.43 41.88 6.06
C ASP A 121 -22.10 41.19 5.77
N PHE A 122 -21.77 40.19 6.59
CA PHE A 122 -20.67 39.29 6.31
C PHE A 122 -21.09 38.32 5.21
N HIS A 123 -20.72 38.62 3.96
CA HIS A 123 -20.72 37.62 2.91
C HIS A 123 -19.58 36.63 3.13
N LEU A 124 -19.82 35.62 3.98
CA LEU A 124 -19.02 34.41 4.03
C LEU A 124 -19.21 33.67 2.71
N ARG A 125 -18.35 33.96 1.72
CA ARG A 125 -18.11 33.01 0.63
C ARG A 125 -17.37 31.83 1.24
N VAL A 126 -18.13 30.88 1.77
CA VAL A 126 -17.66 29.50 1.85
C VAL A 126 -17.56 29.04 0.41
N ALA A 127 -16.42 29.32 -0.24
CA ALA A 127 -16.05 28.51 -1.38
C ALA A 127 -16.06 27.08 -0.84
N PRO A 128 -16.87 26.16 -1.40
CA PRO A 128 -16.62 24.76 -1.12
C PRO A 128 -15.13 24.58 -1.41
N LEU A 129 -14.40 23.97 -0.48
CA LEU A 129 -13.20 23.24 -0.87
C LEU A 129 -13.72 22.18 -1.84
N SER A 130 -13.96 22.56 -3.09
CA SER A 130 -14.03 21.63 -4.19
C SER A 130 -12.66 20.99 -4.13
N SER A 131 -12.59 19.78 -3.59
CA SER A 131 -11.42 18.94 -3.80
C SER A 131 -11.16 19.03 -5.30
N PRO A 132 -10.02 19.57 -5.74
CA PRO A 132 -9.75 19.64 -7.15
C PRO A 132 -9.73 18.18 -7.61
N HIS A 133 -10.76 17.81 -8.34
CA HIS A 133 -11.04 16.50 -8.91
C HIS A 133 -11.61 15.44 -7.93
N PRO A 134 -12.80 14.85 -8.21
CA PRO A 134 -13.07 13.50 -7.73
C PRO A 134 -11.95 12.58 -8.28
N PRO A 135 -11.53 11.54 -7.53
CA PRO A 135 -10.57 10.57 -8.08
C PRO A 135 -11.10 10.04 -9.42
N PRO A 136 -10.21 9.81 -10.41
CA PRO A 136 -10.61 9.38 -11.74
C PRO A 136 -11.61 8.23 -11.69
N SER A 137 -12.65 8.32 -12.54
CA SER A 137 -13.80 7.40 -12.57
C SER A 137 -13.47 5.96 -12.97
N THR A 138 -12.21 5.67 -13.27
CA THR A 138 -11.66 4.32 -13.42
C THR A 138 -10.72 4.08 -12.26
N SER A 139 -11.18 3.40 -11.21
CA SER A 139 -10.25 2.84 -10.22
C SER A 139 -9.34 1.85 -10.95
N PRO A 140 -8.03 2.12 -11.11
CA PRO A 140 -7.15 1.15 -11.72
C PRO A 140 -7.24 -0.15 -10.93
N SER A 141 -7.39 -1.28 -11.63
CA SER A 141 -7.43 -2.59 -10.98
C SER A 141 -6.15 -2.77 -10.18
N MET A 142 -6.28 -3.14 -8.91
CA MET A 142 -5.09 -3.35 -8.08
C MET A 142 -4.24 -4.44 -8.69
N GLN A 143 -2.98 -4.13 -8.95
CA GLN A 143 -2.05 -5.11 -9.47
C GLN A 143 -1.59 -6.04 -8.35
N SER A 144 -1.16 -7.23 -8.71
CA SER A 144 -0.57 -8.18 -7.78
C SER A 144 0.66 -8.86 -8.39
N ILE A 145 1.50 -9.41 -7.54
CA ILE A 145 2.56 -10.35 -7.89
C ILE A 145 2.31 -11.59 -7.04
N LEU A 146 2.21 -12.75 -7.67
CA LEU A 146 1.95 -14.02 -6.99
C LEU A 146 3.25 -14.79 -6.83
N LEU A 147 3.52 -15.25 -5.61
CA LEU A 147 4.70 -16.03 -5.27
C LEU A 147 4.29 -17.48 -4.99
N LEU A 148 4.62 -18.40 -5.89
CA LEU A 148 4.40 -19.83 -5.73
C LEU A 148 5.71 -20.53 -5.34
N GLY A 149 5.67 -21.45 -4.38
CA GLY A 149 6.83 -22.28 -4.07
C GLY A 149 6.76 -23.02 -2.74
N ASP A 150 7.93 -23.42 -2.26
CA ASP A 150 8.11 -24.16 -1.01
C ASP A 150 8.40 -23.23 0.20
N SER A 151 9.17 -23.71 1.17
CA SER A 151 9.58 -22.97 2.36
C SER A 151 10.42 -21.73 2.04
N LEU A 152 11.19 -21.72 0.96
CA LEU A 152 11.94 -20.54 0.53
C LEU A 152 11.00 -19.40 0.11
N THR A 153 9.83 -19.75 -0.42
CA THR A 153 8.76 -18.81 -0.72
C THR A 153 7.97 -18.44 0.53
N GLU A 154 7.53 -19.41 1.33
CA GLU A 154 6.74 -19.17 2.55
C GLU A 154 7.48 -18.23 3.51
N GLN A 155 8.78 -18.46 3.69
CA GLN A 155 9.63 -17.67 4.56
C GLN A 155 10.14 -16.37 3.91
N GLY A 156 9.61 -15.97 2.75
CA GLY A 156 10.12 -14.81 2.01
C GLY A 156 10.04 -13.48 2.74
N PHE A 157 9.07 -13.32 3.66
CA PHE A 157 9.04 -12.15 4.54
C PHE A 157 10.06 -12.24 5.69
N ARG A 158 10.40 -13.47 6.13
CA ARG A 158 11.43 -13.71 7.16
C ARG A 158 12.84 -13.48 6.63
N SER A 159 13.12 -13.90 5.41
CA SER A 159 14.39 -13.62 4.71
C SER A 159 14.40 -12.25 4.02
N ASN A 160 13.34 -11.46 4.18
CA ASN A 160 13.14 -10.13 3.59
C ASN A 160 13.11 -10.04 2.06
N TRP A 161 13.22 -11.13 1.28
CA TRP A 161 13.14 -11.01 -0.17
C TRP A 161 11.75 -10.57 -0.64
N ALA A 162 10.68 -11.09 -0.02
CA ALA A 162 9.31 -10.69 -0.33
C ALA A 162 9.00 -9.28 0.22
N SER A 163 9.58 -8.92 1.37
CA SER A 163 9.48 -7.58 1.96
C SER A 163 10.10 -6.52 1.05
N ARG A 164 11.33 -6.78 0.55
CA ARG A 164 12.04 -5.90 -0.39
C ARG A 164 11.32 -5.81 -1.74
N LEU A 165 10.72 -6.90 -2.20
CA LEU A 165 9.87 -6.88 -3.39
C LEU A 165 8.62 -6.02 -3.17
N ALA A 166 7.96 -6.14 -2.02
CA ALA A 166 6.80 -5.31 -1.66
C ALA A 166 7.16 -3.82 -1.56
N GLU A 167 8.31 -3.51 -0.98
CA GLU A 167 8.85 -2.15 -0.95
C GLU A 167 9.11 -1.61 -2.36
N HIS A 168 9.73 -2.42 -3.24
CA HIS A 168 10.00 -2.03 -4.63
C HIS A 168 8.72 -1.72 -5.42
N TYR A 169 7.63 -2.42 -5.12
CA TYR A 169 6.31 -2.24 -5.76
C TYR A 169 5.31 -1.47 -4.89
N VAL A 170 5.78 -0.70 -3.90
CA VAL A 170 4.91 0.03 -2.97
C VAL A 170 3.94 0.95 -3.71
N ARG A 171 2.66 0.91 -3.33
CA ARG A 171 1.55 1.59 -4.02
C ARG A 171 1.35 1.19 -5.49
N ARG A 172 1.97 0.11 -5.98
CA ARG A 172 1.84 -0.32 -7.38
C ARG A 172 1.28 -1.73 -7.49
N ALA A 173 1.75 -2.67 -6.67
CA ALA A 173 1.23 -4.04 -6.65
C ALA A 173 1.24 -4.64 -5.24
N HIS A 174 0.30 -5.55 -5.00
CA HIS A 174 0.28 -6.40 -3.81
C HIS A 174 1.16 -7.63 -3.99
N ILE A 175 1.93 -7.99 -2.98
CA ILE A 175 2.69 -9.24 -2.97
C ILE A 175 1.86 -10.32 -2.28
N ILE A 176 1.55 -11.39 -3.00
CA ILE A 176 0.76 -12.51 -2.49
C ILE A 176 1.70 -13.70 -2.33
N ASN A 177 1.97 -14.08 -1.09
CA ASN A 177 2.83 -15.21 -0.77
C ASN A 177 2.00 -16.49 -0.61
N SER A 178 2.17 -17.41 -1.56
CA SER A 178 1.53 -18.72 -1.60
C SER A 178 2.57 -19.84 -1.47
N GLY A 179 3.60 -19.62 -0.66
CA GLY A 179 4.59 -20.64 -0.32
C GLY A 179 4.05 -21.69 0.66
N LEU A 180 4.52 -22.93 0.51
CA LEU A 180 4.14 -24.06 1.37
C LEU A 180 5.39 -24.79 1.88
N SER A 181 5.75 -24.58 3.13
CA SER A 181 6.94 -25.18 3.73
C SER A 181 6.89 -26.70 3.71
N GLY A 182 7.98 -27.31 3.24
CA GLY A 182 8.14 -28.76 3.12
C GLY A 182 7.50 -29.38 1.88
N TYR A 183 6.76 -28.62 1.06
CA TYR A 183 6.09 -29.15 -0.13
C TYR A 183 7.06 -29.36 -1.30
N ASN A 184 6.75 -30.38 -2.11
CA ASN A 184 7.44 -30.72 -3.35
C ASN A 184 6.52 -30.44 -4.55
N SER A 185 7.05 -30.62 -5.76
CA SER A 185 6.33 -30.39 -7.02
C SER A 185 5.09 -31.26 -7.20
N ARG A 186 5.11 -32.50 -6.68
CA ARG A 186 3.97 -33.44 -6.77
C ARG A 186 2.76 -32.89 -6.02
N TRP A 187 2.96 -32.52 -4.76
CA TRP A 187 1.86 -32.03 -3.91
C TRP A 187 1.36 -30.66 -4.36
N VAL A 188 2.26 -29.78 -4.81
CA VAL A 188 1.85 -28.47 -5.35
C VAL A 188 1.00 -28.66 -6.61
N LEU A 189 1.40 -29.55 -7.52
CA LEU A 189 0.62 -29.86 -8.72
C LEU A 189 -0.74 -30.46 -8.37
N ASP A 190 -0.80 -31.37 -7.40
CA ASP A 190 -2.07 -31.96 -6.94
C ASP A 190 -3.03 -30.90 -6.38
N ILE A 191 -2.52 -29.94 -5.58
CA ILE A 191 -3.32 -28.81 -5.09
C ILE A 191 -3.81 -27.94 -6.25
N LEU A 192 -2.92 -27.62 -7.20
CA LEU A 192 -3.27 -26.83 -8.37
C LEU A 192 -4.23 -27.56 -9.30
N ARG A 193 -4.35 -28.88 -9.28
CA ARG A 193 -5.34 -29.60 -10.09
C ARG A 193 -6.72 -29.68 -9.44
N ASP A 194 -6.80 -29.56 -8.13
CA ASP A 194 -8.07 -29.59 -7.38
C ASP A 194 -8.70 -28.17 -7.33
N PRO A 195 -9.86 -27.91 -7.97
CA PRO A 195 -10.50 -26.60 -7.96
C PRO A 195 -10.83 -26.06 -6.56
N ALA A 196 -11.12 -26.94 -5.59
CA ALA A 196 -11.42 -26.52 -4.23
C ALA A 196 -10.16 -26.03 -3.50
N ARG A 197 -9.02 -26.71 -3.70
CA ARG A 197 -7.76 -26.41 -3.00
C ARG A 197 -6.92 -25.35 -3.70
N LYS A 198 -6.99 -25.29 -5.04
CA LYS A 198 -6.30 -24.32 -5.89
C LYS A 198 -6.47 -22.88 -5.40
N SER A 199 -7.65 -22.55 -4.88
CA SER A 199 -8.00 -21.22 -4.36
C SER A 199 -7.05 -20.71 -3.25
N TYR A 200 -6.35 -21.62 -2.55
CA TYR A 200 -5.33 -21.27 -1.56
C TYR A 200 -4.04 -20.76 -2.23
N LEU A 201 -3.60 -21.40 -3.31
CA LEU A 201 -2.39 -21.01 -4.02
C LEU A 201 -2.63 -19.87 -5.02
N ILE A 202 -3.78 -19.88 -5.68
CA ILE A 202 -4.21 -18.88 -6.66
C ILE A 202 -5.53 -18.28 -6.16
N PRO A 203 -5.49 -17.11 -5.51
CA PRO A 203 -6.69 -16.50 -4.97
C PRO A 203 -7.76 -16.25 -6.06
N PRO A 204 -9.02 -16.69 -5.89
CA PRO A 204 -10.04 -16.56 -6.92
C PRO A 204 -10.52 -15.10 -7.14
N HIS A 205 -10.16 -14.20 -6.22
CA HIS A 205 -10.58 -12.80 -6.20
C HIS A 205 -9.48 -11.85 -6.66
N LEU A 206 -8.47 -12.35 -7.40
CA LEU A 206 -7.49 -11.48 -8.05
C LEU A 206 -8.24 -10.51 -8.98
N PRO A 207 -8.16 -9.18 -8.76
CA PRO A 207 -8.95 -8.20 -9.52
C PRO A 207 -8.46 -8.02 -10.97
N ALA A 208 -7.27 -8.52 -11.27
CA ALA A 208 -6.67 -8.60 -12.60
C ALA A 208 -5.58 -9.71 -12.59
N PRO A 209 -5.14 -10.20 -13.75
CA PRO A 209 -3.98 -11.08 -13.81
C PRO A 209 -2.75 -10.44 -13.15
N PRO A 210 -1.96 -11.19 -12.36
CA PRO A 210 -0.76 -10.67 -11.73
C PRO A 210 0.20 -10.04 -12.75
N LEU A 211 0.98 -9.04 -12.33
CA LEU A 211 2.10 -8.53 -13.13
C LEU A 211 3.02 -9.67 -13.54
N PHE A 212 3.36 -10.56 -12.60
CA PHE A 212 4.07 -11.78 -12.89
C PHE A 212 3.86 -12.88 -11.84
N VAL A 213 4.09 -14.10 -12.33
CA VAL A 213 4.36 -15.38 -11.65
C VAL A 213 5.74 -15.51 -11.01
N THR A 214 5.98 -15.82 -9.73
CA THR A 214 7.25 -16.49 -9.37
C THR A 214 7.01 -17.95 -9.04
N LEU A 215 7.89 -18.86 -9.46
CA LEU A 215 7.80 -20.29 -9.16
C LEU A 215 9.14 -20.81 -8.65
N LEU A 216 9.20 -21.28 -7.40
CA LEU A 216 10.39 -21.84 -6.77
C LEU A 216 10.08 -23.17 -6.07
N LEU A 217 10.47 -24.28 -6.71
CA LEU A 217 10.32 -25.65 -6.21
C LEU A 217 11.54 -26.48 -6.63
N GLY A 218 11.76 -27.61 -5.96
CA GLY A 218 12.87 -28.52 -6.24
C GLY A 218 13.70 -28.83 -4.99
N SER A 219 13.78 -27.90 -4.03
CA SER A 219 14.57 -28.07 -2.79
C SER A 219 14.13 -29.29 -2.00
N ASN A 220 12.84 -29.63 -2.02
CA ASN A 220 12.30 -30.81 -1.34
C ASN A 220 12.25 -32.05 -2.23
N ASP A 221 12.01 -31.85 -3.53
CA ASP A 221 11.96 -32.92 -4.54
C ASP A 221 13.27 -33.71 -4.60
N MET A 222 14.40 -33.02 -4.47
CA MET A 222 15.74 -33.60 -4.58
C MET A 222 16.25 -34.33 -3.33
N CYS A 223 15.49 -34.33 -2.24
CA CYS A 223 15.96 -34.93 -1.01
C CYS A 223 16.06 -36.46 -1.11
N THR A 224 16.65 -37.10 -0.10
CA THR A 224 16.77 -38.56 0.00
C THR A 224 16.12 -39.12 1.27
N ASN A 225 15.25 -38.33 1.91
CA ASN A 225 14.44 -38.80 3.05
C ASN A 225 13.23 -39.63 2.59
N GLU A 226 12.47 -40.17 3.54
CA GLU A 226 11.38 -41.12 3.26
C GLU A 226 10.10 -40.44 2.71
N TRP A 227 9.98 -39.11 2.80
CA TRP A 227 8.68 -38.43 2.70
C TRP A 227 8.56 -37.47 1.52
N GLN A 228 9.60 -36.67 1.29
CA GLN A 228 9.55 -35.58 0.32
C GLN A 228 10.08 -35.91 -1.10
N PRO A 229 10.85 -36.98 -1.38
CA PRO A 229 11.50 -37.12 -2.68
C PRO A 229 10.50 -37.28 -3.82
N VAL A 230 10.82 -36.63 -4.95
CA VAL A 230 10.09 -36.76 -6.21
C VAL A 230 11.11 -37.14 -7.28
N PRO A 231 11.02 -38.32 -7.91
CA PRO A 231 11.94 -38.73 -8.97
C PRO A 231 12.13 -37.65 -10.03
N ILE A 232 13.35 -37.49 -10.54
CA ILE A 232 13.71 -36.34 -11.40
C ILE A 232 12.85 -36.25 -12.67
N ASP A 233 12.47 -37.38 -13.26
CA ASP A 233 11.58 -37.46 -14.44
C ASP A 233 10.15 -36.98 -14.08
N GLU A 234 9.70 -37.28 -12.87
CA GLU A 234 8.42 -36.81 -12.35
C GLU A 234 8.50 -35.32 -12.02
N TYR A 235 9.59 -34.86 -11.41
CA TYR A 235 9.83 -33.44 -11.15
C TYR A 235 9.78 -32.62 -12.45
N GLN A 236 10.43 -33.07 -13.53
CA GLN A 236 10.36 -32.39 -14.83
C GLN A 236 8.92 -32.29 -15.35
N ARG A 237 8.19 -33.41 -15.35
CA ARG A 237 6.78 -33.45 -15.77
C ARG A 237 5.90 -32.56 -14.89
N ASN A 238 6.14 -32.56 -13.58
CA ASN A 238 5.38 -31.75 -12.64
C ASN A 238 5.63 -30.27 -12.86
N MET A 239 6.89 -29.85 -12.99
CA MET A 239 7.24 -28.45 -13.25
C MET A 239 6.67 -27.96 -14.58
N ALA A 240 6.74 -28.77 -15.65
CA ALA A 240 6.13 -28.45 -16.93
C ALA A 240 4.60 -28.28 -16.81
N ALA A 241 3.94 -29.19 -16.09
CA ALA A 241 2.49 -29.12 -15.87
C ALA A 241 2.07 -27.91 -15.02
N ILE A 242 2.84 -27.56 -13.98
CA ILE A 242 2.60 -26.37 -13.15
C ILE A 242 2.74 -25.11 -14.00
N ILE A 243 3.81 -24.99 -14.78
CA ILE A 243 4.04 -23.86 -15.68
C ILE A 243 2.86 -23.71 -16.64
N GLN A 244 2.43 -24.80 -17.28
CA GLN A 244 1.32 -24.78 -18.22
C GLN A 244 0.00 -24.37 -17.54
N LEU A 245 -0.29 -24.89 -16.35
CA LEU A 245 -1.50 -24.54 -15.61
C LEU A 245 -1.52 -23.05 -15.25
N VAL A 246 -0.40 -22.50 -14.78
CA VAL A 246 -0.30 -21.07 -14.44
C VAL A 246 -0.48 -20.21 -15.69
N ARG A 247 0.07 -20.62 -16.83
CA ARG A 247 -0.14 -19.94 -18.12
C ARG A 247 -1.61 -19.92 -18.52
N ASP A 248 -2.27 -21.07 -18.48
CA ASP A 248 -3.63 -21.22 -19.00
C ASP A 248 -4.69 -20.57 -18.10
N GLU A 249 -4.49 -20.66 -16.78
CA GLU A 249 -5.48 -20.26 -15.79
C GLU A 249 -5.20 -18.91 -15.13
N VAL A 250 -3.93 -18.58 -14.84
CA VAL A 250 -3.55 -17.32 -14.15
C VAL A 250 -3.24 -16.20 -15.14
N ARG A 251 -2.61 -16.54 -16.27
CA ARG A 251 -2.28 -15.61 -17.38
C ARG A 251 -1.54 -14.34 -16.92
N PRO A 252 -0.43 -14.45 -16.17
CA PRO A 252 0.31 -13.29 -15.69
C PRO A 252 0.77 -12.38 -16.83
N GLN A 253 0.68 -11.06 -16.64
CA GLN A 253 0.91 -10.07 -17.69
C GLN A 253 2.32 -10.11 -18.28
N GLY A 254 3.32 -10.35 -17.43
CA GLY A 254 4.73 -10.46 -17.80
C GLY A 254 5.28 -11.88 -17.77
N GLY A 255 4.39 -12.89 -17.63
CA GLY A 255 4.80 -14.28 -17.61
C GLY A 255 5.19 -14.84 -16.23
N ILE A 256 5.90 -15.97 -16.26
CA ILE A 256 6.31 -16.75 -15.09
C ILE A 256 7.83 -16.71 -14.95
N PHE A 257 8.31 -16.24 -13.81
CA PHE A 257 9.71 -16.20 -13.41
C PHE A 257 10.03 -17.46 -12.62
N VAL A 258 10.61 -18.45 -13.30
CA VAL A 258 10.95 -19.76 -12.72
C VAL A 258 12.33 -19.67 -12.10
N MET A 259 12.39 -19.81 -10.78
CA MET A 259 13.62 -19.74 -9.99
C MET A 259 14.20 -21.13 -9.78
N THR A 260 15.49 -21.32 -10.08
CA THR A 260 16.17 -22.58 -9.78
C THR A 260 16.31 -22.78 -8.26
N PRO A 261 16.25 -24.01 -7.74
CA PRO A 261 16.57 -24.27 -6.34
C PRO A 261 18.00 -23.78 -6.04
N PRO A 262 18.25 -23.11 -4.89
CA PRO A 262 19.58 -22.65 -4.54
C PRO A 262 20.48 -23.81 -4.06
N PRO A 263 21.82 -23.60 -4.01
CA PRO A 263 22.77 -24.53 -3.41
C PRO A 263 22.44 -24.83 -1.94
N VAL A 264 22.81 -26.02 -1.48
CA VAL A 264 22.67 -26.44 -0.07
C VAL A 264 24.05 -26.50 0.58
N ASP A 265 24.20 -25.89 1.77
CA ASP A 265 25.34 -26.15 2.64
C ASP A 265 25.11 -27.49 3.34
N GLU A 266 25.74 -28.53 2.80
CA GLU A 266 25.56 -29.92 3.23
C GLU A 266 25.88 -30.12 4.72
N LEU A 267 26.91 -29.43 5.21
CA LEU A 267 27.36 -29.58 6.60
C LEU A 267 26.40 -28.88 7.55
N ALA A 268 26.03 -27.63 7.27
CA ALA A 268 25.10 -26.89 8.13
C ALA A 268 23.72 -27.56 8.17
N TRP A 269 23.23 -28.01 7.01
CA TRP A 269 21.96 -28.73 6.91
C TRP A 269 21.98 -30.07 7.64
N GLY A 270 23.03 -30.86 7.40
CA GLY A 270 23.23 -32.17 8.04
C GLY A 270 23.61 -32.11 9.51
N ALA A 271 23.98 -30.95 10.07
CA ALA A 271 24.26 -30.82 11.50
C ALA A 271 22.98 -30.79 12.35
N ALA A 272 21.91 -30.18 11.84
CA ALA A 272 20.62 -30.09 12.52
C ALA A 272 19.66 -31.25 12.17
N ARG A 273 19.98 -32.02 11.13
CA ARG A 273 19.12 -33.03 10.51
C ARG A 273 19.94 -34.25 10.09
N ARG A 274 19.33 -35.25 9.45
CA ARG A 274 20.10 -36.27 8.72
C ARG A 274 20.50 -35.69 7.36
N PRO A 275 21.73 -35.91 6.88
CA PRO A 275 22.14 -35.44 5.56
C PRO A 275 21.27 -36.12 4.50
N ASP A 276 20.38 -35.35 3.89
CA ASP A 276 19.40 -35.84 2.92
C ASP A 276 19.38 -35.03 1.63
N ARG A 277 20.32 -34.09 1.46
CA ARG A 277 20.49 -33.23 0.28
C ARG A 277 21.97 -32.92 0.09
N THR A 278 22.43 -32.95 -1.15
CA THR A 278 23.79 -32.56 -1.53
C THR A 278 23.79 -31.49 -2.62
N LEU A 279 24.90 -30.78 -2.78
CA LEU A 279 25.08 -29.84 -3.89
C LEU A 279 24.99 -30.55 -5.24
N ALA A 280 25.42 -31.81 -5.32
CA ALA A 280 25.27 -32.64 -6.50
C ALA A 280 23.79 -32.94 -6.81
N ASP A 281 22.94 -33.18 -5.80
CA ASP A 281 21.50 -33.34 -5.99
C ASP A 281 20.87 -32.06 -6.54
N VAL A 282 21.22 -30.91 -5.96
CA VAL A 282 20.76 -29.59 -6.43
C VAL A 282 21.09 -29.41 -7.90
N ARG A 283 22.31 -29.72 -8.33
CA ARG A 283 22.73 -29.62 -9.74
C ARG A 283 21.88 -30.45 -10.67
N ARG A 284 21.60 -31.70 -10.31
CA ARG A 284 20.79 -32.62 -11.14
C ARG A 284 19.39 -32.05 -11.36
N TYR A 285 18.71 -31.64 -10.28
CA TYR A 285 17.36 -31.07 -10.37
C TYR A 285 17.34 -29.70 -11.04
N ARG A 286 18.39 -28.88 -10.85
CA ARG A 286 18.56 -27.63 -11.60
C ARG A 286 18.67 -27.91 -13.10
N ALA A 287 19.53 -28.84 -13.53
CA ALA A 287 19.70 -29.16 -14.95
C ALA A 287 18.36 -29.60 -15.58
N ALA A 288 17.63 -30.48 -14.89
CA ALA A 288 16.29 -30.89 -15.28
C ALA A 288 15.31 -29.71 -15.41
N LEU A 289 15.33 -28.75 -14.48
CA LEU A 289 14.50 -27.54 -14.55
C LEU A 289 14.89 -26.62 -15.72
N LEU A 290 16.19 -26.49 -16.01
CA LEU A 290 16.67 -25.71 -17.15
C LEU A 290 16.12 -26.25 -18.48
N GLU A 291 16.08 -27.57 -18.65
CA GLU A 291 15.47 -28.21 -19.82
C GLU A 291 13.97 -27.89 -19.93
N VAL A 292 13.23 -27.98 -18.81
CA VAL A 292 11.79 -27.65 -18.77
C VAL A 292 11.56 -26.19 -19.14
N VAL A 293 12.36 -25.26 -18.60
CA VAL A 293 12.24 -23.83 -18.88
C VAL A 293 12.59 -23.53 -20.33
N ALA A 294 13.64 -24.15 -20.89
CA ALA A 294 14.03 -23.99 -22.29
C ALA A 294 12.92 -24.48 -23.24
N ALA A 295 12.31 -25.63 -22.95
CA ALA A 295 11.17 -26.14 -23.71
C ALA A 295 9.98 -25.17 -23.63
N ALA A 296 9.62 -24.72 -22.43
CA ALA A 296 8.53 -23.77 -22.22
C ALA A 296 8.77 -22.42 -22.92
N GLN A 297 10.02 -21.97 -23.04
CA GLN A 297 10.42 -20.77 -23.77
C GLN A 297 10.28 -20.94 -25.28
N ALA A 298 10.67 -22.11 -25.82
CA ALA A 298 10.50 -22.42 -27.23
C ALA A 298 9.03 -22.44 -27.64
N ASP A 299 8.15 -22.96 -26.78
CA ASP A 299 6.70 -22.93 -26.99
C ASP A 299 6.13 -21.50 -26.92
N ALA A 300 6.62 -20.68 -25.98
CA ALA A 300 6.18 -19.29 -25.82
C ALA A 300 6.54 -18.40 -27.00
N ALA A 301 7.69 -18.65 -27.64
CA ALA A 301 8.10 -17.93 -28.85
C ALA A 301 7.10 -18.11 -30.01
N GLN A 302 6.25 -19.14 -29.94
CA GLN A 302 5.19 -19.41 -30.91
C GLN A 302 3.81 -18.89 -30.44
N ALA A 303 3.70 -18.37 -29.22
CA ALA A 303 2.45 -17.99 -28.57
C ALA A 303 2.22 -16.46 -28.46
N THR A 304 1.03 -16.07 -28.01
CA THR A 304 0.59 -14.69 -27.81
C THR A 304 1.39 -13.97 -26.69
N PRO A 305 1.63 -12.64 -26.78
CA PRO A 305 2.29 -11.86 -25.71
C PRO A 305 1.63 -12.05 -24.33
N GLY A 306 2.43 -12.18 -23.27
CA GLY A 306 1.96 -12.47 -21.91
C GLY A 306 2.05 -13.95 -21.49
N ASN A 307 2.65 -14.81 -22.32
CA ASN A 307 2.87 -16.23 -22.04
C ASN A 307 4.34 -16.58 -21.72
N GLU A 308 5.16 -15.56 -21.42
CA GLU A 308 6.59 -15.69 -21.26
C GLU A 308 6.93 -16.60 -20.06
N VAL A 309 7.98 -17.40 -20.22
CA VAL A 309 8.64 -18.06 -19.10
C VAL A 309 10.07 -17.55 -19.06
N VAL A 310 10.44 -16.97 -17.93
CA VAL A 310 11.74 -16.35 -17.71
C VAL A 310 12.49 -17.17 -16.67
N LEU A 311 13.69 -17.63 -17.03
CA LEU A 311 14.58 -18.28 -16.09
C LEU A 311 15.18 -17.24 -15.13
N VAL A 312 15.14 -17.55 -13.83
CA VAL A 312 15.89 -16.85 -12.80
C VAL A 312 16.85 -17.86 -12.17
N ASP A 313 18.09 -17.89 -12.66
CA ASP A 313 19.11 -18.86 -12.23
C ASP A 313 19.73 -18.48 -10.89
N LEU A 314 18.91 -18.60 -9.84
CA LEU A 314 19.25 -18.32 -8.46
C LEU A 314 20.42 -19.17 -7.96
N HIS A 315 20.57 -20.40 -8.48
CA HIS A 315 21.67 -21.29 -8.12
C HIS A 315 23.02 -20.68 -8.46
N THR A 316 23.18 -20.29 -9.73
CA THR A 316 24.40 -19.63 -10.19
C THR A 316 24.62 -18.30 -9.49
N ALA A 317 23.55 -17.52 -9.25
CA ALA A 317 23.65 -16.25 -8.54
C ALA A 317 24.19 -16.44 -7.11
N VAL A 318 23.70 -17.45 -6.38
CA VAL A 318 24.17 -17.79 -5.03
C VAL A 318 25.62 -18.24 -5.04
N LEU A 319 26.02 -19.16 -5.92
CA LEU A 319 27.41 -19.64 -5.97
C LEU A 319 28.41 -18.53 -6.29
N ARG A 320 27.99 -17.51 -7.07
CA ARG A 320 28.83 -16.36 -7.40
C ARG A 320 29.01 -15.36 -6.26
N PHE A 321 28.31 -15.54 -5.15
CA PHE A 321 28.47 -14.67 -4.00
C PHE A 321 29.88 -14.82 -3.41
N GLY A 322 30.66 -13.74 -3.45
CA GLY A 322 32.05 -13.70 -3.01
C GLY A 322 33.05 -14.36 -3.97
N ASP A 323 32.59 -14.92 -5.09
CA ASP A 323 33.42 -15.48 -6.16
C ASP A 323 32.71 -15.33 -7.51
N ALA A 324 32.92 -14.20 -8.19
CA ALA A 324 32.26 -13.91 -9.47
C ALA A 324 32.61 -14.92 -10.58
N GLY A 325 33.70 -15.68 -10.43
CA GLY A 325 34.15 -16.71 -11.37
C GLY A 325 33.43 -18.06 -11.21
N ALA A 326 32.67 -18.25 -10.13
CA ALA A 326 31.98 -19.50 -9.87
C ALA A 326 30.97 -19.84 -10.99
N THR A 327 31.05 -21.08 -11.47
CA THR A 327 30.15 -21.63 -12.50
C THR A 327 29.81 -23.07 -12.20
N ASP A 328 28.53 -23.42 -12.38
CA ASP A 328 28.03 -24.80 -12.31
C ASP A 328 27.31 -25.14 -13.61
N GLY A 329 28.03 -25.79 -14.53
CA GLY A 329 27.55 -26.18 -15.85
C GLY A 329 28.47 -27.18 -16.55
N ALA A 330 28.24 -27.42 -17.85
CA ALA A 330 28.88 -28.50 -18.60
C ALA A 330 30.42 -28.45 -18.64
N THR A 331 31.03 -27.27 -18.45
CA THR A 331 32.49 -27.06 -18.58
C THR A 331 33.21 -26.92 -17.25
N ALA A 332 32.49 -26.70 -16.14
CA ALA A 332 33.06 -26.53 -14.81
C ALA A 332 31.98 -26.67 -13.73
N GLU A 333 32.35 -27.29 -12.62
CA GLU A 333 31.53 -27.40 -11.42
C GLU A 333 32.28 -26.88 -10.19
N VAL A 334 31.58 -26.12 -9.36
CA VAL A 334 32.02 -25.72 -8.03
C VAL A 334 32.15 -26.97 -7.16
N THR A 335 33.29 -27.18 -6.52
CA THR A 335 33.36 -28.24 -5.49
C THR A 335 32.74 -27.71 -4.21
N TYR A 336 31.93 -28.54 -3.52
CA TYR A 336 31.37 -28.14 -2.24
C TYR A 336 32.49 -27.80 -1.24
N ASP A 337 32.41 -26.61 -0.67
CA ASP A 337 33.27 -26.14 0.41
C ASP A 337 32.41 -25.41 1.44
N LYS A 338 32.40 -25.91 2.67
CA LYS A 338 31.68 -25.31 3.81
C LYS A 338 32.14 -23.88 4.12
N HIS A 339 33.35 -23.51 3.71
CA HIS A 339 33.92 -22.18 3.91
C HIS A 339 33.69 -21.25 2.72
N ALA A 340 33.09 -21.73 1.63
CA ALA A 340 32.76 -20.91 0.47
C ALA A 340 31.87 -19.72 0.88
N PRO A 341 32.06 -18.52 0.33
CA PRO A 341 31.36 -17.33 0.83
C PRO A 341 29.82 -17.42 0.73
N TRP A 342 29.30 -18.14 -0.26
CA TRP A 342 27.87 -18.32 -0.49
C TRP A 342 27.15 -19.05 0.66
N THR A 343 27.84 -19.88 1.45
CA THR A 343 27.22 -20.59 2.58
C THR A 343 26.71 -19.62 3.64
N ARG A 344 27.31 -18.42 3.72
CA ARG A 344 26.90 -17.32 4.63
C ARG A 344 25.57 -16.68 4.26
N LEU A 345 24.97 -17.01 3.12
CA LEU A 345 23.64 -16.56 2.73
C LEU A 345 22.53 -17.39 3.38
N LEU A 346 22.87 -18.51 4.01
CA LEU A 346 21.93 -19.49 4.55
C LEU A 346 21.92 -19.44 6.08
N VAL A 347 20.76 -19.75 6.68
CA VAL A 347 20.57 -19.82 8.13
C VAL A 347 20.92 -21.22 8.64
N ASP A 348 20.31 -22.24 8.04
CA ASP A 348 20.40 -23.64 8.45
C ASP A 348 20.99 -24.53 7.37
N GLY A 349 21.64 -23.93 6.38
CA GLY A 349 22.20 -24.58 5.20
C GLY A 349 21.23 -24.79 4.04
N LEU A 350 19.96 -24.42 4.18
CA LEU A 350 18.99 -24.40 3.08
C LEU A 350 18.23 -23.07 2.96
N HIS A 351 17.73 -22.55 4.08
CA HIS A 351 16.89 -21.34 4.07
C HIS A 351 17.73 -20.07 4.09
N PHE A 352 17.34 -19.06 3.33
CA PHE A 352 18.05 -17.79 3.27
C PHE A 352 17.92 -16.96 4.55
N ASN A 353 19.01 -16.26 4.90
CA ASN A 353 18.99 -15.13 5.81
C ASN A 353 18.69 -13.81 5.05
N ASP A 354 18.80 -12.66 5.70
CA ASP A 354 18.55 -11.35 5.06
C ASP A 354 19.48 -11.07 3.87
N ALA A 355 20.76 -11.44 3.95
CA ALA A 355 21.70 -11.26 2.84
C ALA A 355 21.35 -12.17 1.65
N GLY A 356 20.98 -13.44 1.94
CA GLY A 356 20.49 -14.36 0.92
C GLY A 356 19.21 -13.88 0.25
N GLY A 357 18.26 -13.36 1.04
CA GLY A 357 17.03 -12.79 0.50
C GLY A 357 17.25 -11.51 -0.32
N ALA A 358 18.23 -10.67 0.06
CA ALA A 358 18.63 -9.51 -0.72
C ALA A 358 19.22 -9.93 -2.10
N LEU A 359 20.05 -10.97 -2.14
CA LEU A 359 20.56 -11.51 -3.41
C LEU A 359 19.43 -12.10 -4.27
N MET A 360 18.51 -12.84 -3.66
CA MET A 360 17.38 -13.45 -4.35
C MET A 360 16.51 -12.40 -5.05
N VAL A 361 16.08 -11.35 -4.32
CA VAL A 361 15.24 -10.29 -4.91
C VAL A 361 16.00 -9.47 -5.95
N ALA A 362 17.30 -9.23 -5.77
CA ALA A 362 18.12 -8.54 -6.77
C ALA A 362 18.20 -9.35 -8.08
N THR A 363 18.39 -10.67 -7.97
CA THR A 363 18.44 -11.59 -9.12
C THR A 363 17.09 -11.62 -9.85
N LEU A 364 15.98 -11.67 -9.11
CA LEU A 364 14.63 -11.60 -9.67
C LEU A 364 14.39 -10.27 -10.39
N LEU A 365 14.68 -9.13 -9.76
CA LEU A 365 14.44 -7.81 -10.35
C LEU A 365 15.32 -7.54 -11.58
N ASP A 366 16.53 -8.09 -11.63
CA ASP A 366 17.37 -8.07 -12.83
C ASP A 366 16.70 -8.84 -13.99
N ALA A 367 16.16 -10.03 -13.73
CA ALA A 367 15.39 -10.78 -14.72
C ALA A 367 14.12 -10.04 -15.16
N VAL A 368 13.40 -9.39 -14.23
CA VAL A 368 12.21 -8.59 -14.53
C VAL A 368 12.55 -7.42 -15.46
N ARG A 369 13.68 -6.73 -15.23
CA ARG A 369 14.15 -5.63 -16.09
C ARG A 369 14.55 -6.09 -17.49
N LYS A 370 15.07 -7.32 -17.61
CA LYS A 370 15.50 -7.92 -18.89
C LYS A 370 14.37 -8.62 -19.64
N SER A 371 13.20 -8.77 -19.01
CA SER A 371 12.03 -9.41 -19.62
C SER A 371 11.57 -8.65 -20.86
N PRO A 372 11.11 -9.35 -21.93
CA PRO A 372 10.45 -8.71 -23.06
C PRO A 372 9.22 -7.86 -22.67
N GLN A 373 8.60 -8.17 -21.53
CA GLN A 373 7.44 -7.45 -21.00
C GLN A 373 7.82 -6.36 -19.98
N ALA A 374 9.11 -6.01 -19.85
CA ALA A 374 9.60 -5.07 -18.82
C ALA A 374 8.77 -3.78 -18.76
N ASP A 375 8.43 -3.18 -19.90
CA ASP A 375 7.64 -1.93 -19.98
C ASP A 375 6.28 -1.99 -19.30
N ARG A 376 5.76 -3.19 -19.02
CA ARG A 376 4.48 -3.41 -18.33
C ARG A 376 4.62 -3.77 -16.86
N ILE A 377 5.77 -4.32 -16.46
CA ILE A 377 5.92 -5.00 -15.16
C ILE A 377 7.00 -4.42 -14.26
N VAL A 378 7.97 -3.64 -14.77
CA VAL A 378 8.92 -2.94 -13.89
C VAL A 378 8.21 -1.86 -13.10
N ALA A 379 8.53 -1.75 -11.81
CA ALA A 379 7.82 -0.91 -10.86
C ALA A 379 7.62 0.53 -11.37
N ASP A 380 8.66 1.18 -11.90
CA ASP A 380 8.56 2.57 -12.35
C ASP A 380 7.57 2.79 -13.52
N LYS A 381 7.24 1.73 -14.26
CA LYS A 381 6.27 1.76 -15.36
C LYS A 381 4.84 1.39 -14.93
N VAL A 382 4.67 0.74 -13.78
CA VAL A 382 3.35 0.35 -13.25
C VAL A 382 2.69 1.58 -12.63
N PRO A 383 1.54 2.09 -13.12
CA PRO A 383 0.96 3.33 -12.61
C PRO A 383 0.67 3.29 -11.10
N MET A 384 0.94 4.40 -10.40
CA MET A 384 0.40 4.58 -9.06
C MET A 384 -1.11 4.87 -9.17
N PRO A 385 -1.96 4.17 -8.41
CA PRO A 385 -3.41 4.25 -8.56
C PRO A 385 -3.99 5.59 -8.11
N PHE A 386 -3.27 6.31 -7.25
CA PHE A 386 -3.68 7.59 -6.68
C PHE A 386 -2.52 8.58 -6.75
N PRO A 387 -2.82 9.89 -6.88
CA PRO A 387 -1.81 10.94 -6.95
C PRO A 387 -0.94 10.99 -5.68
N LEU A 388 0.20 11.66 -5.79
CA LEU A 388 0.97 12.07 -4.62
C LEU A 388 0.18 13.12 -3.83
N TRP A 389 0.41 13.18 -2.51
CA TRP A 389 -0.36 14.09 -1.69
C TRP A 389 -0.11 15.56 -2.08
N GLN A 390 1.09 15.91 -2.56
CA GLN A 390 1.43 17.22 -3.10
C GLN A 390 0.59 17.60 -4.32
N GLU A 391 0.37 16.64 -5.23
CA GLU A 391 -0.43 16.84 -6.45
C GLU A 391 -1.88 17.16 -6.11
N MET A 392 -2.42 16.61 -5.02
CA MET A 392 -3.77 16.94 -4.54
C MET A 392 -3.92 18.40 -4.12
N PHE A 393 -2.82 19.09 -3.80
CA PHE A 393 -2.80 20.49 -3.36
C PHE A 393 -2.08 21.43 -4.35
N GLY A 394 -1.68 20.95 -5.52
CA GLY A 394 -0.92 21.74 -6.49
C GLY A 394 0.46 22.19 -5.99
N LEU A 395 1.07 21.44 -5.07
CA LEU A 395 2.39 21.73 -4.53
C LEU A 395 3.48 21.13 -5.44
N ALA A 396 4.63 21.81 -5.52
CA ALA A 396 5.81 21.24 -6.16
C ALA A 396 6.30 19.99 -5.39
N PRO A 397 6.87 18.98 -6.08
CA PRO A 397 7.56 17.88 -5.43
C PRO A 397 8.70 18.41 -4.54
N TYR A 398 8.96 17.73 -3.42
CA TYR A 398 10.09 18.03 -2.53
C TYR A 398 11.42 17.58 -3.12
#